data_AF-A0A9D4ZGM0-F1
#
_entry.id   AF-A0A9D4ZGM0-F1
#
_cell.length_a   1.000
_cell.length_b   1.000
_cell.length_c   1.000
_cell.angle_alpha   90.00
_cell.angle_beta   90.00
_cell.angle_gamma   90.00
#
_symmetry.space_group_name_H-M   'P 1'
#
loop_
_entity.id
_entity.type
_entity.pdbx_description
1 polymer ?
#
loop_
_entity_poly.entity_id
_entity_poly.type
_entity_poly.pdbx_seq_one_letter_code
_entity_poly.pdbx_strand_id
1 'polypeptide(L)'
;MGVHSLSTCGTLRALQQASAIQMKSVMTPGATRTALSWPRPFGHMPSLALRYTPRPLYSPCRAQASSNITFHFDNTAITVPLSQDAAVGLSKAIENVLNTFREKEKAARPRRWETMEFRHTDEGVYVELFCNPNAYANFFQAKVLITVNDEKLKIVTEAQLSAIKAEVEQYVKAKV
;
A
#
# COMPACT_ATOMS: atom_id res chain seq x y z
N MET A 1 55.01 30.72 -0.77
CA MET A 1 55.46 30.92 -2.16
C MET A 1 54.89 29.75 -2.97
N GLY A 2 53.99 29.87 -3.95
CA GLY A 2 53.28 30.97 -4.56
C GLY A 2 52.05 30.41 -5.29
N VAL A 3 51.02 31.26 -5.33
CA VAL A 3 49.86 31.39 -6.24
C VAL A 3 49.85 30.65 -7.58
N HIS A 4 48.63 30.28 -8.04
CA HIS A 4 47.95 30.52 -9.35
C HIS A 4 46.71 29.59 -9.39
N SER A 5 45.43 29.99 -9.22
CA SER A 5 44.54 30.94 -9.92
C SER A 5 44.30 30.65 -11.40
N LEU A 6 43.01 30.38 -11.76
CA LEU A 6 42.25 30.60 -13.02
C LEU A 6 40.98 29.71 -12.91
N SER A 7 39.72 30.14 -12.77
CA SER A 7 38.88 31.19 -13.39
C SER A 7 38.55 30.98 -14.87
N THR A 8 37.31 30.55 -15.15
CA THR A 8 36.45 30.84 -16.32
C THR A 8 35.08 30.20 -16.03
N CYS A 9 33.95 30.90 -15.80
CA CYS A 9 33.20 31.88 -16.61
C CYS A 9 32.57 31.26 -17.88
N GLY A 10 31.23 31.17 -17.91
CA GLY A 10 30.45 30.64 -19.03
C GLY A 10 28.93 30.89 -18.91
N THR A 11 28.53 32.13 -19.21
CA THR A 11 27.37 32.62 -20.02
C THR A 11 26.06 31.79 -20.06
N LEU A 12 24.91 32.20 -19.50
CA LEU A 12 23.89 33.23 -19.90
C LEU A 12 23.20 33.08 -21.28
N ARG A 13 21.87 32.83 -21.22
CA ARG A 13 20.72 33.25 -22.10
C ARG A 13 20.53 32.66 -23.52
N ALA A 14 19.32 32.11 -23.73
CA ALA A 14 18.30 32.56 -24.71
C ALA A 14 17.01 31.71 -24.50
N LEU A 15 15.85 32.27 -24.15
CA LEU A 15 14.80 32.82 -25.03
C LEU A 15 14.29 31.83 -26.09
N GLN A 16 13.02 31.40 -25.98
CA GLN A 16 11.96 31.77 -26.94
C GLN A 16 10.58 31.25 -26.48
N GLN A 17 9.59 32.16 -26.49
CA GLN A 17 8.15 31.93 -26.35
C GLN A 17 7.55 31.27 -27.60
N ALA A 18 6.39 30.61 -27.46
CA ALA A 18 5.25 30.81 -28.37
C ALA A 18 3.94 30.27 -27.75
N SER A 19 2.90 31.10 -27.88
CA SER A 19 1.52 30.93 -27.43
C SER A 19 0.60 30.61 -28.61
N ALA A 20 -0.51 29.88 -28.41
CA ALA A 20 -1.77 29.97 -29.16
C ALA A 20 -2.81 29.06 -28.47
N ILE A 21 -3.90 29.56 -27.85
CA ILE A 21 -5.17 30.02 -28.44
C ILE A 21 -5.87 28.88 -29.22
N GLN A 22 -7.01 28.33 -28.74
CA GLN A 22 -8.35 28.85 -29.06
C GLN A 22 -9.49 28.00 -28.46
N MET A 23 -10.53 28.72 -28.06
CA MET A 23 -11.85 28.29 -27.61
C MET A 23 -12.61 27.43 -28.63
N LYS A 24 -13.53 26.57 -28.14
CA LYS A 24 -14.89 26.46 -28.67
C LYS A 24 -15.84 25.78 -27.67
N SER A 25 -16.67 26.63 -27.06
CA SER A 25 -18.03 26.34 -26.62
C SER A 25 -18.85 25.72 -27.77
N VAL A 26 -19.76 24.79 -27.48
CA VAL A 26 -21.07 24.63 -28.16
C VAL A 26 -21.95 23.61 -27.40
N MET A 27 -23.05 24.13 -26.86
CA MET A 27 -24.46 23.63 -26.86
C MET A 27 -24.82 22.23 -26.33
N THR A 28 -25.51 22.24 -25.19
CA THR A 28 -26.75 21.48 -24.89
C THR A 28 -27.91 21.91 -25.81
N PRO A 29 -28.91 21.07 -26.15
CA PRO A 29 -30.06 20.83 -25.25
C PRO A 29 -30.77 19.46 -25.42
N GLY A 30 -31.67 19.14 -24.47
CA GLY A 30 -32.84 18.28 -24.75
C GLY A 30 -33.02 17.09 -23.82
N ALA A 31 -33.59 17.31 -22.62
CA ALA A 31 -34.22 16.24 -21.85
C ALA A 31 -35.64 16.67 -21.48
N THR A 32 -36.59 16.25 -22.31
CA THR A 32 -38.03 16.43 -22.15
C THR A 32 -38.55 15.63 -20.95
N ARG A 33 -39.30 16.32 -20.08
CA ARG A 33 -40.17 15.75 -19.04
C ARG A 33 -41.22 14.86 -19.70
N THR A 34 -41.36 13.62 -19.23
CA THR A 34 -42.58 12.84 -19.48
C THR A 34 -43.09 12.24 -18.17
N ALA A 35 -44.28 12.72 -17.85
CA ALA A 35 -45.34 12.27 -16.96
C ALA A 35 -45.20 10.96 -16.16
N LEU A 36 -45.58 11.13 -14.88
CA LEU A 36 -46.19 10.15 -14.00
C LEU A 36 -47.31 9.35 -14.68
N SER A 37 -47.27 8.03 -14.51
CA SER A 37 -48.47 7.22 -14.33
C SER A 37 -48.11 5.89 -13.65
N TRP A 38 -48.69 5.67 -12.47
CA TRP A 38 -48.67 4.39 -11.77
C TRP A 38 -50.05 3.74 -11.91
N PRO A 39 -50.14 2.51 -12.44
CA PRO A 39 -51.26 1.64 -12.16
C PRO A 39 -50.83 0.53 -11.19
N ARG A 40 -51.52 0.42 -10.05
CA ARG A 40 -51.56 -0.81 -9.25
C ARG A 40 -52.45 -1.83 -9.98
N PRO A 41 -52.11 -3.12 -9.90
CA PRO A 41 -53.10 -4.04 -9.36
C PRO A 41 -52.53 -5.06 -8.38
N PHE A 42 -53.40 -5.44 -7.45
CA PHE A 42 -53.29 -6.60 -6.56
C PHE A 42 -53.07 -7.89 -7.36
N GLY A 43 -52.23 -8.78 -6.84
CA GLY A 43 -52.11 -10.14 -7.38
C GLY A 43 -51.15 -11.03 -6.59
N HIS A 44 -51.73 -11.85 -5.72
CA HIS A 44 -51.27 -13.17 -5.26
C HIS A 44 -49.81 -13.37 -4.83
N MET A 45 -49.62 -13.58 -3.52
CA MET A 45 -48.47 -14.29 -2.96
C MET A 45 -48.57 -15.79 -3.29
N PRO A 46 -47.54 -16.41 -3.90
CA PRO A 46 -47.32 -17.83 -3.80
C PRO A 46 -46.46 -18.16 -2.57
N SER A 47 -46.87 -19.26 -1.96
CA SER A 47 -46.32 -19.95 -0.80
C SER A 47 -44.80 -20.10 -0.77
N LEU A 48 -44.25 -19.91 0.43
CA LEU A 48 -42.86 -20.13 0.82
C LEU A 48 -42.45 -21.59 0.58
N ALA A 49 -41.58 -21.82 -0.41
CA ALA A 49 -40.76 -23.02 -0.48
C ALA A 49 -39.34 -22.68 -0.02
N LEU A 50 -39.09 -22.83 1.28
CA LEU A 50 -37.76 -22.82 1.87
C LEU A 50 -36.96 -24.00 1.30
N ARG A 51 -36.26 -23.77 0.19
CA ARG A 51 -35.22 -24.66 -0.29
C ARG A 51 -34.04 -24.55 0.66
N TYR A 52 -33.96 -25.48 1.60
CA TYR A 52 -32.80 -25.70 2.44
C TYR A 52 -31.63 -26.09 1.54
N THR A 53 -30.81 -25.11 1.16
CA THR A 53 -29.52 -25.40 0.54
C THR A 53 -28.60 -25.86 1.66
N PRO A 54 -27.97 -27.05 1.56
CA PRO A 54 -26.95 -27.43 2.51
C PRO A 54 -25.86 -26.37 2.44
N ARG A 55 -25.57 -25.73 3.59
CA ARG A 55 -24.42 -24.84 3.73
C ARG A 55 -23.19 -25.60 3.21
N PRO A 56 -22.36 -25.01 2.35
CA PRO A 56 -21.06 -25.58 2.08
C PRO A 56 -20.35 -25.66 3.43
N LEU A 57 -20.10 -26.89 3.88
CA LEU A 57 -19.17 -27.13 4.98
C LEU A 57 -17.89 -26.41 4.57
N TYR A 58 -17.54 -25.42 5.38
CA TYR A 58 -16.32 -24.63 5.27
C TYR A 58 -15.20 -25.57 4.82
N SER A 59 -14.65 -25.33 3.63
CA SER A 59 -13.36 -25.92 3.31
C SER A 59 -12.43 -25.53 4.47
N PRO A 60 -11.68 -26.46 5.06
CA PRO A 60 -10.56 -26.06 5.88
C PRO A 60 -9.64 -25.31 4.92
N CYS A 61 -9.74 -23.97 4.95
CA CYS A 61 -8.69 -23.12 4.42
C CYS A 61 -7.45 -23.69 5.07
N ARG A 62 -6.54 -24.22 4.25
CA ARG A 62 -5.34 -24.91 4.71
C ARG A 62 -4.61 -23.92 5.58
N ALA A 63 -4.84 -23.99 6.89
CA ALA A 63 -4.13 -23.20 7.88
C ALA A 63 -2.69 -23.72 7.78
N GLN A 64 -1.88 -23.02 7.00
CA GLN A 64 -0.46 -23.29 6.98
C GLN A 64 0.03 -23.06 8.40
N ALA A 65 0.89 -23.97 8.88
CA ALA A 65 1.50 -23.82 10.18
C ALA A 65 2.18 -22.45 10.23
N SER A 66 1.80 -21.62 11.20
CA SER A 66 2.50 -20.38 11.45
C SER A 66 3.87 -20.73 12.05
N SER A 67 4.90 -19.98 11.69
CA SER A 67 6.18 -20.08 12.38
C SER A 67 6.62 -18.70 12.83
N ASN A 68 7.57 -18.64 13.75
CA ASN A 68 7.91 -17.40 14.43
C ASN A 68 8.92 -16.60 13.60
N ILE A 69 8.57 -15.37 13.24
CA ILE A 69 9.51 -14.38 12.72
C ILE A 69 9.91 -13.43 13.85
N THR A 70 11.18 -13.02 13.88
CA THR A 70 11.69 -12.03 14.84
C THR A 70 12.01 -10.75 14.10
N PHE A 71 11.37 -9.64 14.50
CA PHE A 71 11.71 -8.32 14.00
C PHE A 71 12.67 -7.64 14.97
N HIS A 72 13.82 -7.24 14.45
CA HIS A 72 14.81 -6.47 15.20
C HIS A 72 14.64 -4.97 14.95
N PHE A 73 14.60 -4.22 16.03
CA PHE A 73 14.53 -2.77 16.10
C PHE A 73 15.71 -2.32 16.96
N ASP A 74 16.36 -1.20 16.66
CA ASP A 74 17.59 -0.69 17.30
C ASP A 74 18.02 -1.36 18.64
N ASN A 75 17.19 -1.30 19.69
CA ASN A 75 17.46 -1.92 20.99
C ASN A 75 16.41 -2.96 21.46
N THR A 76 15.46 -3.35 20.63
CA THR A 76 14.36 -4.27 20.98
C THR A 76 14.14 -5.32 19.90
N ALA A 77 13.57 -6.46 20.28
CA ALA A 77 13.16 -7.49 19.34
C ALA A 77 11.73 -7.94 19.67
N ILE A 78 10.93 -8.19 18.64
CA ILE A 78 9.58 -8.70 18.79
C ILE A 78 9.46 -9.96 17.93
N THR A 79 9.12 -11.07 18.56
CA THR A 79 8.85 -12.33 17.88
C THR A 79 7.34 -12.54 17.79
N VAL A 80 6.84 -12.80 16.59
CA VAL A 80 5.42 -13.01 16.33
C VAL A 80 5.19 -14.22 15.43
N PRO A 81 4.05 -14.92 15.58
CA PRO A 81 3.64 -15.92 14.61
C PRO A 81 3.35 -15.24 13.27
N LEU A 82 3.89 -15.79 12.18
CA LEU A 82 3.62 -15.33 10.82
C LEU A 82 3.61 -16.53 9.86
N SER A 83 2.52 -16.75 9.14
CA SER A 83 2.42 -17.82 8.15
C SER A 83 3.35 -17.56 6.95
N GLN A 84 3.79 -18.64 6.30
CA GLN A 84 4.71 -18.53 5.15
C GLN A 84 4.08 -17.73 4.00
N ASP A 85 2.80 -17.96 3.71
CA ASP A 85 2.06 -17.20 2.71
C ASP A 85 2.01 -15.70 3.05
N ALA A 86 1.81 -15.36 4.33
CA ALA A 86 1.81 -13.97 4.79
C ALA A 86 3.18 -13.32 4.66
N ALA A 87 4.26 -14.03 4.98
CA ALA A 87 5.61 -13.53 4.79
C ALA A 87 5.95 -13.26 3.32
N VAL A 88 5.49 -14.12 2.40
CA VAL A 88 5.61 -13.88 0.95
C VAL A 88 4.79 -12.65 0.53
N GLY A 89 3.58 -12.50 1.07
CA GLY A 89 2.76 -11.31 0.86
C GLY A 89 3.45 -10.02 1.34
N LEU A 90 4.04 -10.06 2.53
CA LEU A 90 4.79 -8.95 3.10
C LEU A 90 6.04 -8.61 2.28
N SER A 91 6.80 -9.61 1.84
CA SER A 91 7.95 -9.42 0.96
C SER A 91 7.56 -8.65 -0.32
N LYS A 92 6.46 -9.05 -0.96
CA LYS A 92 5.93 -8.37 -2.15
C LYS A 92 5.50 -6.93 -1.86
N ALA A 93 4.83 -6.70 -0.72
CA ALA A 93 4.44 -5.35 -0.31
C ALA A 93 5.66 -4.43 -0.10
N ILE A 94 6.74 -4.96 0.50
CA ILE A 94 8.01 -4.25 0.69
C ILE A 94 8.66 -3.94 -0.67
N GLU A 95 8.69 -4.89 -1.60
CA GLU A 95 9.22 -4.68 -2.95
C GLU A 95 8.45 -3.57 -3.70
N ASN A 96 7.13 -3.52 -3.57
CA ASN A 96 6.30 -2.46 -4.17
C ASN A 96 6.67 -1.08 -3.62
N VAL A 97 6.95 -0.97 -2.32
CA VAL A 97 7.42 0.29 -1.72
C VAL A 97 8.79 0.67 -2.24
N LEU A 98 9.71 -0.28 -2.38
CA LEU A 98 11.03 0.01 -2.93
C LEU A 98 10.95 0.48 -4.38
N ASN A 99 10.07 -0.11 -5.19
CA ASN A 99 9.81 0.35 -6.55
C ASN A 99 9.22 1.77 -6.55
N THR A 100 8.32 2.06 -5.61
CA THR A 100 7.79 3.42 -5.39
C THR A 100 8.91 4.43 -5.10
N PHE A 101 9.90 4.09 -4.26
CA PHE A 101 11.07 4.95 -4.01
C PHE A 101 11.94 5.13 -5.27
N ARG A 102 12.15 4.08 -6.06
CA ARG A 102 12.91 4.17 -7.33
C ARG A 102 12.22 5.08 -8.35
N GLU A 103 10.89 5.02 -8.42
CA GLU A 103 10.13 5.93 -9.27
C GLU A 103 10.17 7.36 -8.74
N LYS A 104 10.17 7.53 -7.42
CA LYS A 104 10.31 8.84 -6.76
C LYS A 104 11.61 9.53 -7.10
N GLU A 105 12.72 8.80 -7.14
CA GLU A 105 14.03 9.33 -7.54
C GLU A 105 14.07 9.78 -9.00
N LYS A 106 13.31 9.13 -9.89
CA LYS A 106 13.23 9.46 -11.32
C LYS A 106 12.23 10.59 -11.63
N ALA A 107 11.32 10.88 -10.70
CA ALA A 107 10.26 11.85 -10.94
C ALA A 107 10.79 13.29 -10.88
N ALA A 108 10.74 13.99 -12.01
CA ALA A 108 11.15 15.40 -12.10
C ALA A 108 10.19 16.37 -11.37
N ARG A 109 8.96 15.93 -11.03
CA ARG A 109 7.95 16.73 -10.35
C ARG A 109 7.51 16.07 -9.04
N PRO A 110 7.32 16.84 -7.96
CA PRO A 110 6.74 16.33 -6.73
C PRO A 110 5.34 15.77 -7.00
N ARG A 111 5.15 14.48 -6.72
CA ARG A 111 3.84 13.82 -6.70
C ARG A 111 3.67 13.05 -5.41
N ARG A 112 2.42 12.84 -4.99
CA ARG A 112 2.10 12.00 -3.85
C ARG A 112 2.12 10.54 -4.29
N TRP A 113 2.79 9.72 -3.50
CA TRP A 113 2.96 8.29 -3.69
C TRP A 113 2.01 7.51 -2.82
N GLU A 114 1.65 6.31 -3.26
CA GLU A 114 0.82 5.40 -2.50
C GLU A 114 1.56 4.91 -1.25
N THR A 115 0.84 4.83 -0.14
CA THR A 115 1.34 4.35 1.14
C THR A 115 1.13 2.84 1.21
N MET A 116 2.10 2.11 1.75
CA MET A 116 1.96 0.67 1.96
C MET A 116 1.37 0.39 3.34
N GLU A 117 0.41 -0.53 3.33
CA GLU A 117 -0.21 -1.10 4.51
C GLU A 117 -0.33 -2.60 4.31
N PHE A 118 0.30 -3.37 5.20
CA PHE A 118 0.18 -4.82 5.27
C PHE A 118 -0.46 -5.18 6.60
N ARG A 119 -1.48 -6.03 6.57
CA ARG A 119 -2.22 -6.49 7.75
C ARG A 119 -2.36 -8.00 7.71
N HIS A 120 -2.10 -8.64 8.83
CA HIS A 120 -2.24 -10.08 8.97
C HIS A 120 -2.65 -10.46 10.39
N THR A 121 -3.34 -11.59 10.53
CA THR A 121 -3.72 -12.15 11.83
C THR A 121 -3.42 -13.63 11.83
N ASP A 122 -2.52 -14.05 12.72
CA ASP A 122 -2.17 -15.45 12.96
C ASP A 122 -2.22 -15.74 14.45
N GLU A 123 -2.77 -16.89 14.83
CA GLU A 123 -2.81 -17.39 16.21
C GLU A 123 -3.34 -16.37 17.25
N GLY A 124 -4.26 -15.49 16.84
CA GLY A 124 -4.82 -14.43 17.70
C GLY A 124 -3.98 -13.15 17.76
N VAL A 125 -2.78 -13.14 17.18
CA VAL A 125 -1.91 -11.96 17.08
C VAL A 125 -2.16 -11.23 15.76
N TYR A 126 -2.52 -9.95 15.86
CA TYR A 126 -2.64 -9.03 14.73
C TYR A 126 -1.33 -8.29 14.51
N VAL A 127 -0.82 -8.36 13.27
CA VAL A 127 0.40 -7.67 12.85
C VAL A 127 0.05 -6.73 11.70
N GLU A 128 0.41 -5.46 11.86
CA GLU A 128 0.27 -4.43 10.83
C GLU A 128 1.62 -3.74 10.60
N LEU A 129 1.97 -3.57 9.33
CA LEU A 129 3.13 -2.81 8.90
C LEU A 129 2.67 -1.68 8.00
N PHE A 130 3.07 -0.47 8.34
CA PHE A 130 2.72 0.75 7.62
C PHE A 130 3.97 1.51 7.21
N CYS A 131 4.05 1.89 5.93
CA CYS A 131 5.17 2.68 5.40
C CYS A 131 4.67 3.76 4.46
N ASN A 132 4.92 5.03 4.83
CA ASN A 132 4.59 6.19 4.00
C ASN A 132 5.83 6.71 3.23
N PRO A 133 5.96 6.42 1.92
CA PRO A 133 7.10 6.86 1.12
C PRO A 133 7.15 8.38 0.90
N ASN A 134 6.07 9.11 1.22
CA ASN A 134 6.05 10.58 1.12
C ASN A 134 6.82 11.25 2.25
N ALA A 135 6.97 10.59 3.41
CA ALA A 135 7.60 11.16 4.60
C ALA A 135 9.13 11.18 4.55
N TYR A 136 9.74 10.42 3.63
CA TYR A 136 11.20 10.20 3.60
C TYR A 136 11.78 10.56 2.23
N ALA A 137 12.97 11.16 2.18
CA ALA A 137 13.61 11.54 0.92
C ALA A 137 14.06 10.31 0.11
N ASN A 138 14.65 9.32 0.78
CA ASN A 138 15.18 8.08 0.20
C ASN A 138 14.67 6.85 0.98
N PHE A 139 14.88 5.67 0.41
CA PHE A 139 14.46 4.41 1.05
C PHE A 139 15.34 4.02 2.25
N PHE A 140 16.59 4.47 2.30
CA PHE A 140 17.52 4.18 3.39
C PHE A 140 17.13 4.85 4.71
N GLN A 141 16.46 6.00 4.64
CA GLN A 141 15.92 6.72 5.80
C GLN A 141 14.48 6.31 6.13
N ALA A 142 13.86 5.46 5.30
CA ALA A 142 12.47 5.10 5.47
C ALA A 142 12.28 4.22 6.70
N LYS A 143 11.34 4.63 7.55
CA LYS A 143 10.88 3.81 8.68
C LYS A 143 9.53 3.18 8.37
N VAL A 144 9.36 1.96 8.86
CA VAL A 144 8.12 1.21 8.89
C VAL A 144 7.58 1.25 10.31
N LEU A 145 6.32 1.66 10.45
CA LEU A 145 5.58 1.55 11.69
C LEU A 145 5.03 0.13 11.79
N ILE A 146 5.43 -0.60 12.83
CA ILE A 146 4.95 -1.96 13.09
C ILE A 146 4.04 -1.91 14.30
N THR A 147 2.82 -2.38 14.12
CA THR A 147 1.86 -2.57 15.19
C THR A 147 1.64 -4.07 15.38
N VAL A 148 1.96 -4.56 16.57
CA VAL A 148 1.62 -5.91 17.02
C VAL A 148 0.55 -5.76 18.10
N ASN A 149 -0.57 -6.43 17.91
CA ASN A 149 -1.72 -6.34 18.80
C ASN A 149 -2.22 -7.74 19.13
N ASP A 150 -2.40 -8.00 20.41
CA ASP A 150 -2.99 -9.21 20.97
C ASP A 150 -4.10 -8.79 21.96
N GLU A 151 -4.84 -9.72 22.55
CA GLU A 151 -5.99 -9.44 23.42
C GLU A 151 -5.68 -8.48 24.58
N LYS A 152 -4.44 -8.48 25.07
CA LYS A 152 -4.03 -7.73 26.28
C LYS A 152 -3.00 -6.63 26.03
N LEU A 153 -2.33 -6.66 24.89
CA LEU A 153 -1.17 -5.81 24.65
C LEU A 153 -1.14 -5.32 23.22
N LYS A 154 -0.91 -4.02 23.08
CA LYS A 154 -0.60 -3.38 21.79
C LYS A 154 0.80 -2.79 21.86
N ILE A 155 1.68 -3.28 21.00
CA ILE A 155 3.02 -2.76 20.78
C ILE A 155 3.02 -1.99 19.47
N VAL A 156 3.50 -0.75 19.52
CA VAL A 156 3.73 0.07 18.33
C VAL A 156 5.18 0.50 18.35
N THR A 157 5.92 0.17 17.30
CA THR A 157 7.35 0.45 17.19
C THR A 157 7.71 0.86 15.77
N GLU A 158 8.86 1.49 15.60
CA GLU A 158 9.40 1.88 14.31
C GLU A 158 10.66 1.06 14.00
N ALA A 159 10.82 0.66 12.75
CA ALA A 159 12.02 -0.02 12.26
C ALA A 159 12.50 0.59 10.96
N GLN A 160 13.79 0.44 10.64
CA GLN A 160 14.27 0.75 9.30
C GLN A 160 13.71 -0.24 8.28
N LEU A 161 13.21 0.26 7.13
CA LEU A 161 12.65 -0.56 6.06
C LEU A 161 13.66 -1.62 5.54
N SER A 162 14.94 -1.25 5.47
CA SER A 162 16.03 -2.14 5.07
C SER A 162 16.21 -3.33 6.01
N ALA A 163 16.12 -3.09 7.33
CA ALA A 163 16.22 -4.14 8.35
C ALA A 163 15.04 -5.10 8.24
N ILE A 164 13.81 -4.58 8.17
CA ILE A 164 12.60 -5.41 8.03
C ILE A 164 12.63 -6.25 6.75
N LYS A 165 13.08 -5.67 5.64
CA LYS A 165 13.27 -6.43 4.39
C LYS A 165 14.21 -7.61 4.58
N ALA A 166 15.34 -7.41 5.27
CA ALA A 166 16.32 -8.47 5.49
C ALA A 166 15.73 -9.61 6.33
N GLU A 167 15.03 -9.29 7.43
CA GLU A 167 14.37 -10.27 8.29
C GLU A 167 13.31 -11.09 7.54
N VAL A 168 12.46 -10.42 6.76
CA VAL A 168 11.41 -11.09 5.97
C VAL A 168 12.01 -11.96 4.87
N GLU A 169 13.04 -11.50 4.17
CA GLU A 169 13.72 -12.30 3.14
C GLU A 169 14.41 -13.52 3.73
N GLN A 170 15.03 -13.38 4.90
CA GLN A 170 15.65 -14.50 5.61
C GLN A 170 14.59 -15.52 6.03
N TYR A 171 13.47 -15.07 6.58
CA TYR A 171 12.35 -15.91 6.96
C TYR A 171 11.75 -16.66 5.77
N VAL A 172 11.49 -15.96 4.65
CA VAL A 172 10.94 -16.58 3.43
C VAL A 172 11.89 -17.63 2.84
N LYS A 173 13.21 -17.36 2.85
CA LYS A 173 14.22 -18.32 2.39
C LYS A 173 14.34 -19.54 3.28
N ALA A 174 14.13 -19.38 4.58
CA ALA A 174 14.26 -20.45 5.56
C ALA A 174 13.24 -21.58 5.38
N LYS A 175 12.19 -21.41 4.55
CA LYS A 175 11.15 -22.41 4.22
C LYS A 175 10.94 -23.40 5.38
N VAL A 176 10.38 -22.89 6.46
CA VAL A 176 9.96 -23.68 7.61
C VAL A 176 8.81 -24.60 7.22
#